data_AF-A0A7C0VQI4-F1
#
_entry.id   AF-A0A7C0VQI4-F1
#
_cell.length_a   1.000
_cell.length_b   1.000
_cell.length_c   1.000
_cell.angle_alpha   90.00
_cell.angle_beta   90.00
_cell.angle_gamma   90.00
#
_symmetry.space_group_name_H-M   'P 1'
#
loop_
_entity.id
_entity.type
_entity.pdbx_description
1 polymer ?
#
loop_
_entity_poly.entity_id
_entity_poly.type
_entity_poly.pdbx_seq_one_letter_code
_entity_poly.pdbx_strand_id
1 'polypeptide(L)'
;MKAIIMDIDGTMVNTTLNWGEMRAALERLLGTKLSSEPVASQLLKIPPEKLREAERTIHFYEKESIAGVSRDNELYEIIKRLREAGVKIGVVTLRSRDTAEPLLKALGLMELTDCLITREDSLYRRDQLKIALEQLG
;
A
#
# COMPACT_ATOMS: atom_id res chain seq x y z
N MET A 1 15.69 14.40 -14.07
CA MET A 1 14.31 13.88 -14.23
C MET A 1 13.41 14.46 -13.15
N LYS A 2 12.09 14.56 -13.36
CA LYS A 2 11.12 14.92 -12.32
C LYS A 2 10.22 13.72 -12.05
N ALA A 3 10.06 13.37 -10.77
CA ALA A 3 9.22 12.26 -10.33
C ALA A 3 8.45 12.66 -9.07
N ILE A 4 7.27 12.08 -8.89
CA ILE A 4 6.53 12.08 -7.63
C ILE A 4 6.34 10.63 -7.19
N ILE A 5 6.58 10.38 -5.89
CA ILE A 5 6.36 9.07 -5.29
C ILE A 5 5.31 9.23 -4.20
N MET A 6 4.23 8.45 -4.26
CA MET A 6 3.07 8.59 -3.37
C MET A 6 2.77 7.29 -2.64
N ASP A 7 2.19 7.41 -1.44
CA ASP A 7 1.55 6.29 -0.75
C ASP A 7 0.12 6.08 -1.28
N ILE A 8 -0.53 4.97 -0.94
CA ILE A 8 -1.93 4.70 -1.31
C ILE A 8 -2.88 5.13 -0.19
N ASP A 9 -2.88 4.40 0.92
CA ASP A 9 -3.85 4.59 2.02
C ASP A 9 -3.63 5.95 2.71
N GLY A 10 -4.68 6.78 2.73
CA GLY A 10 -4.63 8.12 3.31
C GLY A 10 -3.91 9.17 2.46
N THR A 11 -3.44 8.80 1.25
CA THR A 11 -2.81 9.73 0.29
C THR A 11 -3.58 9.78 -1.02
N MET A 12 -3.67 8.64 -1.73
CA MET A 12 -4.40 8.55 -3.00
C MET A 12 -5.87 8.19 -2.81
N VAL A 13 -6.20 7.57 -1.68
CA VAL A 13 -7.56 7.15 -1.35
C VAL A 13 -7.73 7.00 0.16
N ASN A 14 -8.90 7.38 0.67
CA ASN A 14 -9.33 6.99 2.00
C ASN A 14 -10.11 5.67 1.89
N THR A 15 -9.41 4.55 2.11
CA THR A 15 -10.04 3.22 2.09
C THR A 15 -10.91 3.00 3.32
N THR A 16 -11.84 2.05 3.24
CA THR A 16 -12.63 1.57 4.38
C THR A 16 -11.86 0.59 5.26
N LEU A 17 -10.52 0.60 5.20
CA LEU A 17 -9.67 -0.34 5.91
C LEU A 17 -9.82 -0.18 7.41
N ASN A 18 -10.40 -1.20 8.06
CA ASN A 18 -10.61 -1.20 9.50
C ASN A 18 -9.32 -1.59 10.24
N TRP A 19 -8.43 -0.60 10.42
CA TRP A 19 -7.16 -0.76 11.14
C TRP A 19 -7.33 -1.30 12.56
N GLY A 20 -8.43 -0.93 13.23
CA GLY A 20 -8.72 -1.38 14.60
C GLY A 20 -9.02 -2.87 14.66
N GLU A 21 -9.92 -3.35 13.80
CA GLU A 21 -10.25 -4.78 13.72
C GLU A 21 -9.08 -5.62 13.21
N MET A 22 -8.37 -5.15 12.18
CA MET A 22 -7.18 -5.83 11.67
C MET A 22 -6.14 -6.00 12.78
N ARG A 23 -5.87 -4.93 13.54
CA ARG A 23 -4.94 -4.99 14.67
C ARG A 23 -5.43 -5.95 15.74
N ALA A 24 -6.70 -5.87 16.15
CA ALA A 24 -7.26 -6.77 17.16
C ALA A 24 -7.19 -8.25 16.74
N ALA A 25 -7.45 -8.54 15.46
CA ALA A 25 -7.33 -9.88 14.91
C ALA A 25 -5.88 -10.41 14.97
N LEU A 26 -4.91 -9.56 14.63
CA LEU A 26 -3.49 -9.90 14.74
C LEU A 26 -3.03 -10.07 16.19
N GLU A 27 -3.46 -9.21 17.10
CA GLU A 27 -3.11 -9.32 18.53
C GLU A 27 -3.64 -10.64 19.13
N ARG A 28 -4.87 -11.03 18.76
CA ARG A 28 -5.45 -12.32 19.15
C ARG A 28 -4.67 -13.49 18.56
N LEU A 29 -4.28 -13.42 17.29
CA LEU A 29 -3.46 -14.45 16.63
C LEU A 29 -2.09 -14.59 17.31
N LEU A 30 -1.43 -13.48 17.58
CA LEU A 30 -0.08 -13.46 18.15
C LEU A 30 -0.09 -13.81 19.64
N GLY A 31 -1.19 -13.57 20.35
CA GLY A 31 -1.29 -13.73 21.80
C GLY A 31 -0.58 -12.61 22.57
N THR A 32 -0.28 -11.50 21.89
CA THR A 32 0.37 -10.32 22.47
C THR A 32 -0.16 -9.06 21.80
N LYS A 33 -0.07 -7.93 22.51
CA LYS A 33 -0.39 -6.63 21.93
C LYS A 33 0.68 -6.23 20.92
N LEU A 34 0.23 -5.65 19.81
CA LEU A 34 1.10 -5.02 18.85
C LEU A 34 1.49 -3.64 19.38
N SER A 35 2.67 -3.16 18.99
CA SER A 35 3.08 -1.79 19.25
C SER A 35 2.24 -0.78 18.44
N SER A 36 2.35 0.51 18.75
CA SER A 36 1.71 1.58 17.98
C SER A 36 2.32 1.81 16.58
N GLU A 37 3.36 1.08 16.21
CA GLU A 37 3.93 1.13 14.87
C GLU A 37 2.94 0.62 13.80
N PRO A 38 3.12 1.00 12.52
CA PRO A 38 2.33 0.46 11.42
C PRO A 38 2.30 -1.08 11.42
N VAL A 39 1.13 -1.67 11.19
CA VAL A 39 0.94 -3.14 11.24
C VAL A 39 1.93 -3.88 10.35
N ALA A 40 2.15 -3.38 9.13
CA ALA A 40 3.06 -4.01 8.19
C ALA A 40 4.53 -3.96 8.61
N SER A 41 5.01 -2.93 9.33
CA SER A 41 6.39 -2.91 9.83
C SER A 41 6.62 -3.92 10.95
N GLN A 42 5.54 -4.35 11.62
CA GLN A 42 5.60 -5.34 12.69
C GLN A 42 5.64 -6.78 12.17
N LEU A 43 5.37 -7.03 10.89
CA LEU A 43 5.49 -8.37 10.28
C LEU A 43 6.88 -8.97 10.46
N LEU A 44 7.92 -8.14 10.45
CA LEU A 44 9.31 -8.55 10.72
C LEU A 44 9.53 -9.12 12.12
N LYS A 45 8.66 -8.76 13.07
CA LYS A 45 8.70 -9.17 14.48
C LYS A 45 7.81 -10.40 14.74
N ILE A 46 7.05 -10.85 13.73
CA ILE A 46 6.13 -11.98 13.87
C ILE A 46 6.92 -13.30 13.77
N PRO A 47 6.70 -14.26 14.68
CA PRO A 47 7.34 -15.57 14.60
C PRO A 47 7.03 -16.28 13.26
N PRO A 48 8.01 -16.96 12.63
CA PRO A 48 7.84 -17.60 11.33
C PRO A 48 6.63 -18.55 11.24
N GLU A 49 6.29 -19.22 12.34
CA GLU A 49 5.16 -20.14 12.43
C GLU A 49 3.79 -19.43 12.35
N LYS A 50 3.72 -18.15 12.74
CA LYS A 50 2.51 -17.32 12.69
C LYS A 50 2.48 -16.36 11.49
N LEU A 51 3.62 -16.14 10.83
CA LEU A 51 3.75 -15.14 9.76
C LEU A 51 2.73 -15.34 8.64
N ARG A 52 2.57 -16.57 8.14
CA ARG A 52 1.60 -16.87 7.07
C ARG A 52 0.15 -16.53 7.45
N GLU A 53 -0.22 -16.77 8.71
CA GLU A 53 -1.58 -16.48 9.19
C GLU A 53 -1.78 -14.98 9.42
N ALA A 54 -0.74 -14.28 9.88
CA ALA A 54 -0.75 -12.83 10.00
C ALA A 54 -0.88 -12.16 8.62
N GLU A 55 -0.13 -12.63 7.63
CA GLU A 55 -0.22 -12.14 6.24
C GLU A 55 -1.61 -12.36 5.65
N ARG A 56 -2.19 -13.55 5.86
CA ARG A 56 -3.58 -13.84 5.44
C ARG A 56 -4.59 -12.92 6.11
N THR A 57 -4.41 -12.65 7.41
CA THR A 57 -5.27 -11.73 8.15
C THR A 57 -5.19 -10.33 7.55
N ILE A 58 -3.98 -9.81 7.33
CA ILE A 58 -3.78 -8.48 6.72
C ILE A 58 -4.38 -8.43 5.31
N HIS A 59 -4.10 -9.44 4.49
CA HIS A 59 -4.61 -9.53 3.13
C HIS A 59 -6.14 -9.53 3.08
N PHE A 60 -6.80 -10.24 4.01
CA PHE A 60 -8.27 -10.24 4.11
C PHE A 60 -8.82 -8.82 4.32
N TYR A 61 -8.32 -8.09 5.31
CA TYR A 61 -8.78 -6.73 5.59
C TYR A 61 -8.43 -5.75 4.47
N GLU A 62 -7.24 -5.87 3.87
CA GLU A 62 -6.87 -5.12 2.67
C GLU A 62 -7.87 -5.37 1.54
N LYS A 63 -8.17 -6.63 1.22
CA LYS A 63 -9.09 -6.97 0.13
C LYS A 63 -10.49 -6.44 0.36
N GLU A 64 -11.02 -6.58 1.58
CA GLU A 64 -12.32 -6.02 1.96
C GLU A 64 -12.35 -4.49 1.82
N SER A 65 -11.23 -3.81 2.11
CA SER A 65 -11.17 -2.35 2.01
C SER A 65 -11.25 -1.80 0.59
N ILE A 66 -11.15 -2.65 -0.43
CA ILE A 66 -11.29 -2.26 -1.84
C ILE A 66 -12.77 -2.13 -2.20
N ALA A 67 -13.64 -2.90 -1.54
CA ALA A 67 -15.07 -2.85 -1.78
C ALA A 67 -15.62 -1.46 -1.43
N GLY A 68 -16.28 -0.83 -2.41
CA GLY A 68 -16.90 0.49 -2.24
C GLY A 68 -15.94 1.67 -2.39
N VAL A 69 -14.67 1.44 -2.77
CA VAL A 69 -13.78 2.54 -3.15
C VAL A 69 -14.26 3.16 -4.45
N SER A 70 -14.30 4.50 -4.48
CA SER A 70 -14.57 5.29 -5.68
C SER A 70 -13.35 6.12 -6.06
N ARG A 71 -13.18 6.36 -7.36
CA ARG A 71 -12.14 7.24 -7.89
C ARG A 71 -12.41 8.69 -7.46
N ASP A 72 -11.39 9.33 -6.91
CA ASP A 72 -11.34 10.79 -6.82
C ASP A 72 -10.94 11.36 -8.19
N ASN A 73 -11.90 12.01 -8.85
CA ASN A 73 -11.70 12.58 -10.18
C ASN A 73 -10.72 13.76 -10.18
N GLU A 74 -10.66 14.54 -9.11
CA GLU A 74 -9.74 15.68 -9.02
C GLU A 74 -8.30 15.18 -8.90
N LEU A 75 -8.06 14.22 -8.00
CA LEU A 75 -6.76 13.57 -7.87
C LEU A 75 -6.32 12.91 -9.18
N TYR A 76 -7.22 12.17 -9.83
CA TYR A 76 -6.95 11.54 -11.12
C TYR A 76 -6.48 12.55 -12.17
N GLU A 77 -7.19 13.68 -12.31
CA GLU A 77 -6.81 14.71 -13.27
C GLU A 77 -5.49 15.40 -12.93
N ILE A 78 -5.19 15.59 -11.64
CA ILE A 78 -3.88 16.12 -11.20
C ILE A 78 -2.75 15.16 -11.62
N ILE A 79 -2.87 13.88 -11.30
CA ILE A 79 -1.86 12.86 -11.64
C ILE A 79 -1.70 12.75 -13.15
N LYS A 80 -2.81 12.76 -13.90
CA LYS A 80 -2.80 12.74 -15.36
C LYS A 80 -2.05 13.93 -15.94
N ARG A 81 -2.32 15.15 -15.47
CA ARG A 81 -1.62 16.37 -15.91
C ARG A 81 -0.14 16.34 -15.59
N LEU A 82 0.25 15.81 -14.43
CA LEU A 82 1.66 15.63 -14.07
C LEU A 82 2.35 14.68 -15.06
N ARG A 83 1.71 13.56 -15.39
CA ARG A 83 2.22 12.62 -16.40
C ARG A 83 2.35 13.26 -17.78
N GLU A 84 1.33 14.00 -18.23
CA GLU A 84 1.34 14.73 -19.50
C GLU A 84 2.46 15.80 -19.54
N ALA A 85 2.83 16.36 -18.39
CA ALA A 85 3.96 17.28 -18.24
C ALA A 85 5.34 16.56 -18.14
N GLY A 86 5.38 15.24 -18.31
CA GLY A 86 6.61 14.44 -18.28
C GLY A 86 7.11 14.11 -16.87
N VAL A 87 6.28 14.25 -15.84
CA VAL A 87 6.60 13.81 -14.47
C VAL A 87 6.32 12.32 -14.35
N LYS A 88 7.30 11.56 -13.85
CA LYS A 88 7.15 10.13 -13.54
C LYS A 88 6.35 9.91 -12.27
N ILE A 89 5.48 8.90 -12.26
CA ILE A 89 4.59 8.59 -11.14
C ILE A 89 5.00 7.25 -10.52
N GLY A 90 5.56 7.29 -9.30
CA GLY A 90 5.84 6.12 -8.49
C GLY A 90 4.81 5.94 -7.38
N VAL A 91 4.49 4.69 -7.06
CA VAL A 91 3.65 4.33 -5.92
C VAL A 91 4.45 3.41 -5.00
N VAL A 92 4.47 3.74 -3.71
CA VAL A 92 5.05 2.91 -2.65
C VAL A 92 3.97 2.59 -1.63
N THR A 93 3.82 1.34 -1.23
CA THR A 93 2.79 0.97 -0.25
C THR A 93 3.21 -0.23 0.58
N LEU A 94 2.68 -0.32 1.80
CA LEU A 94 2.83 -1.51 2.64
C LEU A 94 1.69 -2.52 2.45
N ARG A 95 0.79 -2.28 1.49
CA ARG A 95 -0.16 -3.28 1.01
C ARG A 95 0.55 -4.41 0.27
N SER A 96 -0.10 -5.57 0.23
CA SER A 96 0.32 -6.63 -0.68
C SER A 96 0.11 -6.22 -2.14
N ARG A 97 0.94 -6.72 -3.06
CA ARG A 97 0.79 -6.44 -4.50
C ARG A 97 -0.59 -6.84 -5.01
N ASP A 98 -1.07 -8.00 -4.55
CA ASP A 98 -2.39 -8.55 -4.91
C ASP A 98 -3.57 -7.66 -4.46
N THR A 99 -3.38 -6.75 -3.50
CA THR A 99 -4.44 -5.79 -3.11
C THR A 99 -4.17 -4.38 -3.60
N ALA A 100 -2.91 -3.99 -3.78
CA ALA A 100 -2.52 -2.70 -4.32
C ALA A 100 -2.91 -2.54 -5.80
N GLU A 101 -2.65 -3.56 -6.63
CA GLU A 101 -2.96 -3.48 -8.06
C GLU A 101 -4.47 -3.35 -8.35
N PRO A 102 -5.37 -4.19 -7.77
CA PRO A 102 -6.80 -4.03 -8.01
C PRO A 102 -7.34 -2.70 -7.48
N LEU A 103 -6.80 -2.19 -6.37
CA LEU A 103 -7.16 -0.88 -5.84
C LEU A 103 -6.78 0.24 -6.80
N LEU A 104 -5.53 0.27 -7.29
CA LEU A 104 -5.10 1.25 -8.28
C LEU A 104 -5.89 1.16 -9.59
N LYS A 105 -6.29 -0.06 -10.01
CA LYS A 105 -7.18 -0.26 -11.16
C LYS A 105 -8.57 0.33 -10.91
N ALA A 106 -9.17 0.09 -9.74
CA ALA A 106 -10.46 0.66 -9.36
C ALA A 106 -10.43 2.20 -9.32
N LEU A 107 -9.29 2.79 -8.94
CA LEU A 107 -9.05 4.23 -8.96
C LEU A 107 -8.71 4.78 -10.36
N GLY A 108 -8.47 3.92 -11.36
CA GLY A 108 -7.99 4.32 -12.68
C GLY A 108 -6.55 4.83 -12.72
N LEU A 109 -5.78 4.64 -11.64
CA LEU A 109 -4.43 5.17 -11.47
C LEU A 109 -3.33 4.17 -11.88
N MET A 110 -3.69 2.89 -12.06
CA MET A 110 -2.73 1.86 -12.44
C MET A 110 -2.00 2.19 -13.76
N GLU A 111 -2.73 2.59 -14.79
CA GLU A 111 -2.18 2.92 -16.11
C GLU A 111 -1.35 4.22 -16.12
N LEU A 112 -1.48 5.04 -15.06
CA LEU A 112 -0.71 6.28 -14.87
C LEU A 112 0.55 6.04 -14.03
N THR A 113 0.72 4.86 -13.44
CA THR A 113 1.81 4.53 -12.52
C THR A 113 2.98 3.91 -13.30
N ASP A 114 4.16 4.53 -13.23
CA ASP A 114 5.39 4.04 -13.86
C ASP A 114 6.05 2.91 -13.04
N CYS A 115 5.94 2.95 -11.71
CA CYS A 115 6.43 1.88 -10.83
C CYS A 115 5.54 1.69 -9.59
N LEU A 116 5.33 0.44 -9.19
CA LEU A 116 4.61 0.06 -7.98
C LEU A 116 5.50 -0.81 -7.08
N ILE A 117 5.87 -0.25 -5.94
CA ILE A 117 6.66 -0.92 -4.91
C ILE A 117 5.75 -1.27 -3.74
N THR A 118 5.66 -2.55 -3.42
CA THR A 118 4.73 -3.10 -2.42
C THR A 118 5.51 -3.70 -1.24
N ARG A 119 4.78 -4.32 -0.32
CA ARG A 119 5.35 -4.99 0.83
C ARG A 119 6.29 -6.15 0.45
N GLU A 120 6.02 -6.81 -0.65
CA GLU A 120 6.81 -7.93 -1.17
C GLU A 120 8.21 -7.48 -1.63
N ASP A 121 8.37 -6.23 -2.04
CA ASP A 121 9.68 -5.70 -2.45
C ASP A 121 10.50 -5.26 -1.23
N SER A 122 9.86 -4.64 -0.23
CA SER A 122 10.46 -4.32 1.06
C SER A 122 9.42 -3.96 2.11
N LEU A 123 9.70 -4.35 3.36
CA LEU A 123 8.96 -3.96 4.56
C LEU A 123 9.41 -2.59 5.12
N TYR A 124 10.49 -2.01 4.59
CA TYR A 124 11.03 -0.73 5.03
C TYR A 124 10.77 0.36 4.01
N ARG A 125 10.04 1.41 4.41
CA ARG A 125 9.71 2.56 3.55
C ARG A 125 10.93 3.18 2.89
N ARG A 126 12.05 3.28 3.61
CA ARG A 126 13.31 3.82 3.06
C ARG A 126 13.81 3.01 1.88
N ASP A 127 13.72 1.69 1.94
CA ASP A 127 14.19 0.83 0.86
C ASP A 127 13.20 0.80 -0.29
N GLN A 128 11.89 0.82 -0.01
CA GLN A 128 10.88 1.01 -1.05
C GLN A 128 11.12 2.28 -1.88
N LEU A 129 11.46 3.39 -1.22
CA LEU A 129 11.79 4.65 -1.88
C LEU A 129 13.07 4.55 -2.72
N LYS A 130 14.11 3.83 -2.27
CA LYS A 130 15.32 3.61 -3.07
C LYS A 130 15.01 2.84 -4.35
N ILE A 131 14.24 1.75 -4.22
CA ILE A 131 13.83 0.91 -5.36
C ILE A 131 13.02 1.76 -6.35
N ALA A 132 12.08 2.57 -5.86
CA ALA A 132 11.29 3.47 -6.70
C ALA A 132 12.19 4.50 -7.43
N LEU A 133 13.15 5.12 -6.74
CA LEU A 133 14.09 6.07 -7.36
C LEU A 133 14.91 5.40 -8.48
N GLU A 134 15.42 4.19 -8.24
CA GLU A 134 16.18 3.43 -9.23
C GLU A 134 15.34 3.06 -10.46
N GLN A 135 14.07 2.67 -10.27
CA GLN A 135 13.17 2.32 -11.37
C GLN A 135 12.70 3.53 -12.18
N LEU A 136 12.60 4.70 -11.55
CA LEU A 136 12.11 5.88 -12.23
C LEU A 136 13.18 6.53 -13.13
N GLY A 137 14.48 6.46 -12.78
CA GLY A 137 15.61 7.03 -13.54
C GLY A 137 16.14 8.35 -13.00
#